data_AF-A0A411LHI9-F1
#
_entry.id   AF-A0A411LHI9-F1
#
_cell.length_a   1.000
_cell.length_b   1.000
_cell.length_c   1.000
_cell.angle_alpha   90.00
_cell.angle_beta   90.00
_cell.angle_gamma   90.00
#
_symmetry.space_group_name_H-M   'P 1'
#
loop_
_entity.id
_entity.type
_entity.pdbx_description
1 polymer ?
#
loop_
_entity_poly.entity_id
_entity_poly.type
_entity_poly.pdbx_seq_one_letter_code
_entity_poly.pdbx_strand_id
1 'polypeptide(L)' 'MGSARVTWHQTDLTRALKAAKNADQPVVRTEIAPDGTISLFHLDATPAPVPSDPFDAWRARRDGR' A
#
# COMPACT_ATOMS: atom_id res chain seq x y z
N MET A 1 33.26 -6.15 -1.13
CA MET A 1 32.45 -5.83 0.06
C MET A 1 31.23 -6.73 0.05
N GLY A 2 31.15 -7.70 0.97
CA GLY A 2 29.97 -8.56 1.08
C GLY A 2 28.87 -7.81 1.82
N SER A 3 27.70 -7.64 1.19
CA SER A 3 26.51 -7.13 1.89
C SER A 3 26.17 -8.12 3.01
N ALA A 4 26.16 -7.66 4.26
CA ALA A 4 25.68 -8.47 5.37
C ALA A 4 24.22 -8.85 5.06
N ARG A 5 23.89 -10.14 5.13
CA ARG A 5 22.49 -10.57 4.98
C ARG A 5 21.68 -9.91 6.08
N VAL A 6 20.87 -8.92 5.72
CA VAL A 6 19.99 -8.26 6.67
C VAL A 6 18.93 -9.29 7.05
N THR A 7 18.94 -9.69 8.31
CA THR A 7 17.93 -10.59 8.86
C THR A 7 16.84 -9.73 9.46
N TRP A 8 15.59 -9.95 9.06
CA TRP A 8 14.48 -9.23 9.68
C TRP A 8 14.32 -9.67 11.15
N HIS A 9 13.95 -8.76 12.04
CA HIS A 9 13.58 -9.10 13.42
C HIS A 9 12.10 -8.81 13.70
N GLN A 10 11.49 -9.62 14.57
CA GLN A 10 10.11 -9.41 15.04
C GLN A 10 9.87 -7.99 15.57
N THR A 11 10.88 -7.41 16.21
CA THR A 11 10.86 -6.03 16.70
C THR A 11 10.69 -5.02 15.57
N ASP A 12 11.30 -5.23 14.41
CA ASP A 12 11.22 -4.32 13.25
C ASP A 12 9.81 -4.33 12.65
N LEU A 13 9.22 -5.51 12.47
CA LEU A 13 7.82 -5.62 12.03
C LEU A 13 6.87 -4.94 13.02
N THR A 14 7.09 -5.16 14.31
CA THR A 14 6.25 -4.53 15.35
C THR A 14 6.35 -3.00 15.29
N ARG A 15 7.55 -2.46 15.05
CA ARG A 15 7.76 -1.02 14.88
C ARG A 15 7.08 -0.50 13.61
N ALA A 16 7.22 -1.21 12.48
CA ALA A 16 6.59 -0.83 11.21
C ALA A 16 5.05 -0.81 11.32
N LEU A 17 4.45 -1.84 11.90
CA LEU A 17 3.00 -1.91 12.11
C LEU A 17 2.48 -0.81 13.04
N LYS A 18 3.23 -0.48 14.10
CA LYS A 18 2.89 0.64 14.99
C LYS A 18 2.97 1.99 14.25
N ALA A 19 3.99 2.18 13.43
CA ALA A 19 4.13 3.40 12.63
C ALA A 19 2.95 3.57 11.66
N ALA A 20 2.59 2.50 10.93
CA ALA A 20 1.43 2.50 10.04
C ALA A 20 0.12 2.82 10.78
N LYS A 21 -0.09 2.21 11.95
CA LYS A 21 -1.26 2.49 12.80
C LYS A 21 -1.29 3.95 13.26
N ASN A 22 -0.16 4.50 13.70
CA ASN A 22 -0.07 5.88 14.16
C ASN A 22 -0.24 6.91 13.02
N ALA A 23 -0.04 6.47 11.78
CA ALA A 23 -0.28 7.27 10.58
C ALA A 23 -1.70 7.10 10.01
N ASP A 24 -2.59 6.40 10.74
CA ASP A 24 -3.94 6.04 10.28
C ASP A 24 -3.96 5.34 8.91
N GLN A 25 -2.89 4.63 8.58
CA GLN A 25 -2.77 3.88 7.34
C GLN A 25 -3.17 2.42 7.58
N PRO A 26 -4.36 1.97 7.15
CA PRO A 26 -4.79 0.59 7.34
C PRO A 26 -3.90 -0.36 6.53
N VAL A 27 -3.27 -1.31 7.21
CA VAL A 27 -2.44 -2.35 6.59
C VAL A 27 -3.33 -3.52 6.19
N VAL A 28 -3.31 -3.90 4.91
CA VAL A 28 -4.08 -5.04 4.37
C VAL A 28 -3.22 -6.26 4.10
N ARG A 29 -1.94 -6.04 3.82
CA ARG A 29 -0.98 -7.12 3.56
C ARG A 29 0.38 -6.72 4.05
N THR A 30 1.13 -7.69 4.53
CA THR A 30 2.53 -7.53 4.90
C THR A 30 3.34 -8.61 4.23
N GLU A 31 4.46 -8.22 3.62
CA GLU A 31 5.41 -9.13 3.01
C GLU A 31 6.79 -8.92 3.60
N ILE A 32 7.55 -10.01 3.75
CA ILE A 32 8.95 -9.97 4.17
C ILE A 32 9.76 -10.69 3.11
N ALA A 33 10.63 -9.96 2.44
CA ALA A 33 11.47 -10.51 1.39
C ALA A 33 12.67 -11.29 1.97
N PRO A 34 13.32 -12.19 1.20
CA PRO A 34 14.47 -12.94 1.66
C PRO A 34 15.69 -12.09 2.06
N ASP A 35 15.73 -10.83 1.63
CA ASP A 35 16.75 -9.84 1.99
C ASP A 35 16.43 -9.09 3.30
N GLY A 36 15.33 -9.42 3.96
CA GLY A 36 14.90 -8.81 5.22
C GLY A 36 14.03 -7.56 5.05
N THR A 37 13.74 -7.13 3.83
CA THR A 37 12.86 -5.97 3.58
C THR A 37 11.43 -6.26 4.01
N ILE A 38 10.84 -5.37 4.80
CA ILE A 38 9.43 -5.44 5.24
C ILE A 38 8.61 -4.46 4.40
N SER A 39 7.63 -4.97 3.65
CA SER A 39 6.71 -4.18 2.84
C SER A 39 5.30 -4.22 3.45
N LEU A 40 4.76 -3.05 3.77
CA LEU A 40 3.37 -2.89 4.21
C LEU A 40 2.53 -2.38 3.04
N PHE A 41 1.43 -3.06 2.76
CA PHE A 41 0.48 -2.66 1.73
C PHE A 41 -0.75 -2.08 2.40
N HIS A 42 -1.21 -0.97 1.85
CA HIS A 42 -2.33 -0.19 2.36
C HIS A 42 -3.40 -0.12 1.29
N LEU A 43 -4.66 0.10 1.69
CA LEU A 43 -5.68 0.51 0.73
C LEU A 43 -5.36 1.95 0.33
N ASP A 44 -5.25 2.21 -0.97
CA ASP A 44 -5.28 3.58 -1.47
C ASP A 44 -6.66 4.15 -1.14
N ALA A 45 -6.73 4.93 -0.05
CA ALA A 45 -7.90 5.74 0.28
C ALA A 45 -7.94 7.01 -0.59
N THR A 46 -7.34 7.01 -1.77
CA THR A 46 -7.54 8.08 -2.74
C THR A 46 -8.95 7.89 -3.30
N PRO A 47 -9.93 8.74 -2.96
CA PRO A 47 -11.22 8.66 -3.62
C PRO A 47 -10.95 8.78 -5.13
N ALA A 48 -11.48 7.83 -5.91
CA ALA A 48 -11.44 7.93 -7.36
C ALA A 48 -11.97 9.33 -7.73
N PRO A 49 -11.30 10.07 -8.63
CA PRO A 49 -11.77 11.39 -9.03
C PRO A 49 -13.22 11.25 -9.47
N VAL A 50 -14.12 11.94 -8.77
CA VAL A 50 -15.52 12.00 -9.17
C VAL A 50 -15.53 12.64 -10.55
N PRO A 51 -16.08 11.99 -11.60
CA PRO A 51 -16.16 12.60 -12.91
C PRO A 51 -16.91 13.92 -12.78
N SER A 52 -16.23 15.04 -13.01
CA SER A 52 -16.82 16.37 -12.91
C SER A 52 -17.77 16.69 -14.07
N ASP A 53 -17.75 15.86 -15.13
CA ASP A 53 -18.57 16.00 -16.34
C ASP A 53 -19.47 14.76 -16.53
N PRO A 54 -20.80 14.95 -16.73
CA PRO A 54 -21.72 13.90 -17.17
C PRO A 54 -21.22 13.06 -18.35
N PHE A 55 -20.45 13.64 -19.28
CA PHE A 55 -19.87 12.93 -20.42
C PHE A 55 -18.80 11.92 -20.02
N ASP A 56 -17.95 12.26 -19.04
CA ASP A 56 -16.93 11.34 -18.52
C ASP A 56 -17.57 10.21 -17.70
N ALA A 57 -18.66 10.51 -16.98
CA ALA A 57 -19.44 9.50 -16.27
C ALA A 57 -20.13 8.50 -17.25
N TRP A 58 -20.61 8.97 -18.40
CA TRP A 58 -21.15 8.10 -19.47
C TRP A 58 -20.04 7.24 -20.11
N ARG A 59 -18.91 7.84 -20.46
CA ARG A 59 -17.76 7.13 -21.05
C ARG A 59 -17.22 6.03 -20.13
N ALA A 60 -17.14 6.29 -18.83
CA ALA A 60 -16.65 5.33 -17.84
C ALA A 60 -17.58 4.11 -17.65
N ARG A 61 -18.86 4.22 -18.02
CA ARG A 61 -19.89 3.17 -17.82
C ARG A 61 -19.89 2.06 -18.87
N ARG A 62 -18.95 2.04 -19.82
CA ARG A 62 -18.80 0.99 -20.85
C ARG A 62 -19.85 1.00 -21.97
N ASP A 63 -20.80 1.93 -21.92
CA ASP A 63 -21.83 2.18 -22.96
C ASP A 63 -21.34 3.04 -24.14
N GLY A 64 -20.09 3.50 -24.10
CA GLY A 64 -19.45 4.33 -25.14
C GLY A 64 -18.51 3.56 -26.07
N ARG A 65 -18.81 2.30 -26.39
CA ARG A 65 -18.17 1.55 -27.49
C ARG A 65 -19.11 1.46 -28.68
#